data_AF-A0A1L7JP16-F1
#
_entry.id   AF-A0A1L7JP16-F1
#
_cell.length_a   1.000
_cell.length_b   1.000
_cell.length_c   1.000
_cell.angle_alpha   90.00
_cell.angle_beta   90.00
_cell.angle_gamma   90.00
#
_symmetry.space_group_name_H-M   'P 1'
#
loop_
_entity.id
_entity.type
_entity.pdbx_description
1 polymer ?
#
loop_
_entity_poly.entity_id
_entity_poly.type
_entity_poly.pdbx_seq_one_letter_code
_entity_poly.pdbx_strand_id
1 'polypeptide(L)' 'MGWVKTSEQIPMNVKYTNPRISFDGKYWYISVGIEKENQILELTNESIGIDVGIKDLAICSNGMTFKNINKTRLVKN' A
#
# COMPACT_ATOMS: atom_id res chain seq x y z
N MET A 1 33.21 -6.75 -2.15
CA MET A 1 31.74 -6.84 -2.19
C MET A 1 31.18 -5.99 -1.05
N GLY A 2 30.34 -5.01 -1.36
CA GLY A 2 30.02 -3.89 -0.47
C GLY A 2 28.78 -4.12 0.40
N TRP A 3 28.75 -3.42 1.54
CA TRP A 3 27.59 -3.35 2.42
C TRP A 3 26.64 -2.26 1.94
N VAL A 4 25.36 -2.57 1.79
CA VAL A 4 24.30 -1.60 1.51
C VAL A 4 23.45 -1.44 2.77
N LYS A 5 23.20 -0.19 3.16
CA LYS A 5 22.21 0.14 4.19
C LYS A 5 20.88 0.45 3.51
N THR A 6 19.82 -0.19 3.96
CA THR A 6 18.45 0.03 3.50
C THR A 6 17.72 0.91 4.52
N SER A 7 16.69 1.62 4.09
CA SER A 7 15.84 2.42 4.99
C SER A 7 15.07 1.55 5.97
N GLU A 8 14.73 0.33 5.56
CA GLU A 8 14.00 -0.66 6.36
C GLU A 8 14.65 -2.03 6.25
N GLN A 9 14.43 -2.89 7.24
CA GLN A 9 14.91 -4.26 7.21
C GLN A 9 14.11 -5.05 6.17
N ILE A 10 14.81 -5.61 5.18
CA ILE A 10 14.18 -6.44 4.15
C ILE A 10 13.91 -7.84 4.75
N PRO A 11 12.76 -8.49 4.44
CA PRO A 11 12.44 -9.83 4.94
C PRO A 11 13.56 -10.85 4.74
N MET A 12 14.01 -11.49 5.82
CA MET A 12 15.05 -12.52 5.76
C MET A 12 14.45 -13.90 5.44
N ASN A 13 15.25 -14.79 4.86
CA ASN A 13 14.87 -16.18 4.58
C ASN A 13 13.66 -16.36 3.65
N VAL A 14 13.47 -15.44 2.71
CA VAL A 14 12.43 -15.53 1.68
C VAL A 14 13.06 -15.57 0.29
N LYS A 15 12.33 -16.14 -0.67
CA LYS A 15 12.72 -16.11 -2.08
C LYS A 15 12.24 -14.81 -2.70
N TYR A 16 13.19 -14.03 -3.23
CA TYR A 16 12.88 -12.83 -4.00
C TYR A 16 12.68 -13.15 -5.47
N THR A 17 11.77 -12.43 -6.11
CA THR A 17 11.48 -12.54 -7.55
C THR A 17 11.52 -11.17 -8.20
N ASN A 18 11.84 -11.11 -9.50
CA ASN A 18 11.72 -9.91 -10.33
C ASN A 18 12.38 -8.63 -9.71
N PRO A 19 13.69 -8.67 -9.39
CA PRO A 19 14.38 -7.51 -8.83
C PRO A 19 14.49 -6.37 -9.85
N ARG A 20 14.26 -5.13 -9.40
CA ARG A 20 14.48 -3.90 -10.17
C ARG A 20 15.22 -2.88 -9.32
N ILE A 21 16.09 -2.12 -9.96
CA ILE A 21 16.81 -0.99 -9.35
C ILE A 21 16.47 0.27 -10.14
N SER A 22 16.15 1.35 -9.44
CA SER A 22 15.92 2.67 -10.04
C SER A 22 16.57 3.78 -9.22
N PHE A 23 16.79 4.92 -9.87
CA PHE A 23 17.37 6.11 -9.27
C PHE A 23 16.56 7.34 -9.70
N ASP A 24 16.16 8.17 -8.75
CA ASP A 24 15.33 9.36 -9.01
C ASP A 24 16.14 10.67 -9.10
N GLY A 25 17.48 10.60 -9.04
CA GLY A 25 18.36 11.77 -8.94
C GLY A 25 18.88 12.04 -7.53
N LYS A 26 18.32 11.40 -6.50
CA LYS A 26 18.71 11.57 -5.10
C LYS A 26 18.85 10.25 -4.34
N TYR A 27 17.92 9.32 -4.56
CA TYR A 27 17.82 8.05 -3.86
C TYR A 27 17.82 6.88 -4.83
N TRP A 28 18.43 5.79 -4.37
CA TRP A 28 18.36 4.49 -5.04
C TRP A 28 17.23 3.67 -4.44
N TYR A 29 16.44 3.06 -5.30
CA TYR A 29 15.33 2.20 -4.93
C TYR A 29 15.59 0.78 -5.43
N ILE A 30 15.25 -0.19 -4.60
CA ILE A 30 15.20 -1.60 -4.98
C ILE A 30 13.77 -2.08 -4.82
N SER A 31 13.24 -2.75 -5.84
CA SER A 31 11.92 -3.39 -5.81
C SER A 31 12.08 -4.87 -6.08
N VAL A 32 11.46 -5.69 -5.23
CA VAL A 32 11.49 -7.15 -5.32
C VAL A 32 10.10 -7.69 -5.03
N GLY A 33 9.70 -8.75 -5.73
CA GLY A 33 8.54 -9.55 -5.38
C GLY A 33 8.90 -10.56 -4.29
N ILE A 34 7.96 -10.83 -3.38
CA ILE A 34 8.02 -11.93 -2.43
C ILE A 34 6.71 -12.70 -2.52
N GLU A 35 6.79 -14.02 -2.47
CA GLU A 35 5.59 -14.85 -2.31
C GLU A 35 5.18 -14.82 -0.83
N LYS A 36 3.90 -14.61 -0.57
CA LYS A 36 3.30 -14.65 0.76
C LYS A 36 2.08 -15.54 0.71
N GLU A 37 1.94 -16.40 1.70
CA GLU A 37 0.74 -17.22 1.85
C GLU A 37 -0.50 -16.32 1.97
N ASN A 38 -1.54 -16.66 1.22
CA ASN A 38 -2.81 -15.98 1.33
C ASN A 38 -3.52 -16.50 2.58
N GLN A 39 -3.66 -15.66 3.60
CA GLN A 39 -4.40 -16.02 4.80
C GLN A 39 -5.88 -16.12 4.43
N ILE A 40 -6.45 -17.33 4.53
CA ILE A 40 -7.89 -17.52 4.42
C ILE A 40 -8.50 -16.93 5.68
N LEU A 41 -9.11 -15.74 5.55
CA LEU A 41 -9.89 -15.14 6.61
C LEU A 41 -11.31 -15.70 6.56
N GLU A 42 -11.85 -16.06 7.72
CA GLU A 42 -13.27 -16.40 7.82
C GLU A 42 -14.12 -15.19 7.46
N LEU A 43 -15.12 -15.39 6.62
CA LEU A 43 -16.06 -14.34 6.27
C LEU A 43 -16.93 -14.03 7.49
N THR A 44 -17.15 -12.76 7.76
CA THR A 44 -18.04 -12.30 8.84
C THR A 44 -19.53 -12.48 8.51
N ASN A 45 -19.86 -13.01 7.32
CA ASN A 45 -21.20 -13.02 6.70
C ASN A 45 -21.82 -11.62 6.51
N GLU A 46 -21.05 -10.55 6.71
CA GLU A 46 -21.48 -9.19 6.42
C GLU A 46 -21.23 -8.84 4.96
N SER A 47 -22.12 -8.04 4.37
CA SER A 47 -21.90 -7.44 3.06
C SER A 47 -21.87 -5.91 3.20
N ILE A 48 -20.84 -5.28 2.68
CA ILE A 48 -20.65 -3.83 2.72
C ILE A 48 -20.61 -3.32 1.29
N GLY A 49 -21.61 -2.50 0.93
CA GLY A 49 -21.58 -1.72 -0.30
C GLY A 49 -20.66 -0.52 -0.11
N ILE A 50 -19.79 -0.25 -1.09
CA ILE A 50 -18.85 0.87 -1.08
C ILE A 50 -19.09 1.71 -2.32
N ASP A 51 -19.45 2.99 -2.14
CA ASP A 51 -19.53 3.98 -3.20
C ASP A 51 -18.32 4.92 -3.14
N VAL A 52 -17.56 5.03 -4.22
CA VAL A 52 -16.28 5.77 -4.29
C VAL A 52 -16.49 7.06 -5.07
N GLY A 53 -16.13 8.20 -4.48
CA GLY A 53 -16.48 9.51 -5.03
C GLY A 53 -15.36 10.55 -5.02
N ILE A 54 -15.62 11.68 -5.68
CA ILE A 54 -14.72 12.84 -5.71
C ILE A 54 -14.90 13.72 -4.48
N LYS A 55 -16.14 13.87 -3.99
CA LYS A 55 -16.47 14.67 -2.80
C LYS A 55 -15.97 13.97 -1.54
N ASP A 56 -16.44 12.75 -1.35
CA ASP A 56 -16.03 11.82 -0.29
C ASP A 56 -15.31 10.65 -0.96
N LEU A 57 -14.19 10.20 -0.37
CA LEU A 57 -13.38 9.12 -0.95
C LEU A 57 -14.19 7.83 -1.05
N ALA A 58 -14.89 7.47 0.02
CA ALA A 58 -15.78 6.31 0.05
C ALA A 58 -16.91 6.51 1.06
N ILE A 59 -18.12 6.11 0.69
CA ILE A 59 -19.29 5.99 1.58
C ILE A 59 -19.68 4.52 1.64
N CYS A 60 -19.78 3.98 2.85
CA CYS A 60 -20.06 2.57 3.07
C CYS A 60 -21.48 2.36 3.63
N SER A 61 -22.14 1.27 3.24
CA SER A 61 -23.50 0.93 3.70
C SER A 61 -23.62 0.68 5.21
N ASN A 62 -22.50 0.49 5.90
CA ASN A 62 -22.43 0.37 7.36
C ASN A 62 -22.34 1.73 8.09
N GLY A 63 -22.55 2.85 7.38
CA GLY A 63 -22.55 4.20 7.94
C GLY A 63 -21.16 4.85 8.03
N MET A 64 -20.08 4.14 7.68
CA MET A 64 -18.75 4.73 7.62
C MET A 64 -18.62 5.65 6.40
N THR A 65 -17.94 6.79 6.58
CA THR A 65 -17.61 7.71 5.47
C THR A 65 -16.16 8.14 5.57
N PHE A 66 -15.43 7.99 4.46
CA PHE A 66 -14.03 8.32 4.32
C PHE A 66 -13.88 9.59 3.51
N LYS A 67 -13.23 10.62 4.09
CA LYS A 67 -13.04 11.92 3.43
C LYS A 67 -11.93 11.86 2.39
N ASN A 68 -12.09 12.62 1.32
CA ASN A 68 -11.05 12.74 0.31
C ASN A 68 -9.89 13.62 0.80
N ILE A 69 -8.70 13.03 0.90
CA ILE A 69 -7.48 13.73 1.34
C ILE A 69 -7.12 14.92 0.43
N ASN A 70 -7.43 14.84 -0.87
CA ASN A 70 -7.17 15.91 -1.84
C ASN A 70 -8.12 17.09 -1.69
N LYS A 71 -9.16 16.97 -0.85
CA LYS A 71 -10.07 18.07 -0.53
C LYS A 71 -9.76 18.72 0.82
N THR A 72 -8.72 18.27 1.52
CA THR A 72 -8.24 18.88 2.77
C THR A 72 -7.41 20.14 2.50
N ARG A 73 -7.36 21.08 3.45
CA ARG A 73 -6.59 22.34 3.32
C ARG A 73 -5.07 22.12 3.16
N LEU A 74 -4.56 20.97 3.60
CA LEU A 74 -3.14 20.64 3.49
C LEU A 74 -2.73 20.26 2.06
N VAL A 75 -3.69 19.76 1.25
CA VAL A 75 -3.44 19.23 -0.09
C VAL A 75 -4.13 20.07 -1.17
N LYS A 76 -5.22 20.79 -0.83
CA LYS A 76 -5.80 21.81 -1.70
C LYS A 76 -4.79 22.96 -1.83
N ASN A 77 -4.26 23.12 -3.04
CA ASN A 77 -3.58 24.32 -3.49
C ASN A 77 -4.49 25.55 -3.39
#